data_AF-A0A9P1KKS2-F1
#
_entry.id   AF-A0A9P1KKS2-F1
#
_cell.length_a   1.000
_cell.length_b   1.000
_cell.length_c   1.000
_cell.angle_alpha   90.00
_cell.angle_beta   90.00
_cell.angle_gamma   90.00
#
_symmetry.space_group_name_H-M   'P 1'
#
loop_
_entity.id
_entity.type
_entity.pdbx_description
1 polymer ?
#
loop_
_entity_poly.entity_id
_entity_poly.type
_entity_poly.pdbx_seq_one_letter_code
_entity_poly.pdbx_strand_id
1 'polypeptide(L)'
;MAKSLGELKQEWDSLNQRLNEAIAEYHAVRRIRSDFQVKLIFPEDKSAAAMTEFHHQEQQAIADLPVNLQHIDQDIKVAVMKVKNLQASLRAKQSQMYETQAQIIWEKLIKQSAKINKLSDTLETEIKVLREINNEFDASLSHLLPAPPVFVKIAARTFPYIYGHHNYIEIGEKQLNIDADEIG
;
A
#
# COMPACT_ATOMS: atom_id res chain seq x y z
N MET A 1 7.97 -7.84 -16.65
CA MET A 1 8.60 -6.93 -15.66
C MET A 1 7.53 -6.52 -14.66
N ALA A 2 7.84 -6.51 -13.36
CA ALA A 2 6.92 -6.00 -12.34
C ALA A 2 6.78 -4.48 -12.48
N LYS A 3 5.56 -3.95 -12.33
CA LYS A 3 5.31 -2.51 -12.40
C LYS A 3 5.89 -1.82 -11.17
N SER A 4 6.47 -0.65 -11.36
CA SER A 4 6.93 0.21 -10.27
C SER A 4 5.74 0.75 -9.47
N LEU A 5 6.00 1.15 -8.21
CA LEU A 5 4.99 1.80 -7.37
C LEU A 5 4.44 3.09 -8.00
N GLY A 6 5.28 3.80 -8.77
CA GLY A 6 4.87 5.01 -9.50
C GLY A 6 3.88 4.71 -10.62
N GLU A 7 4.15 3.70 -11.45
CA GLU A 7 3.23 3.25 -12.51
C GLU A 7 1.92 2.73 -11.92
N LEU A 8 1.98 1.94 -10.83
CA LEU A 8 0.78 1.44 -10.15
C LEU A 8 -0.07 2.58 -9.57
N LYS A 9 0.57 3.63 -9.03
CA LYS A 9 -0.13 4.82 -8.52
C LYS A 9 -0.82 5.59 -9.64
N GLN A 10 -0.15 5.81 -10.77
CA GLN A 10 -0.77 6.46 -11.94
C GLN A 10 -1.97 5.67 -12.46
N GLU A 11 -1.86 4.34 -12.54
CA GLU A 11 -2.98 3.47 -12.92
C GLU A 11 -4.13 3.54 -11.91
N TRP A 12 -3.83 3.57 -10.62
CA TRP A 12 -4.83 3.71 -9.56
C TRP A 12 -5.55 5.05 -9.65
N ASP A 13 -4.82 6.16 -9.82
CA ASP A 13 -5.38 7.50 -9.96
C ASP A 13 -6.29 7.60 -11.19
N SER A 14 -5.85 7.04 -12.33
CA SER A 14 -6.65 6.98 -13.56
C SER A 14 -7.93 6.14 -13.38
N LEU A 15 -7.84 4.98 -12.73
CA LEU A 15 -9.02 4.16 -12.42
C LEU A 15 -9.97 4.85 -11.45
N ASN A 16 -9.44 5.58 -10.48
CA ASN A 16 -10.24 6.33 -9.51
C ASN A 16 -11.01 7.47 -10.18
N GLN A 17 -10.38 8.18 -11.13
CA GLN A 17 -11.07 9.17 -11.95
C GLN A 17 -12.21 8.53 -12.75
N ARG A 18 -11.95 7.42 -13.45
CA ARG A 18 -12.97 6.69 -14.22
C ARG A 18 -14.10 6.16 -13.34
N LEU A 19 -13.82 5.79 -12.09
CA LEU A 19 -14.82 5.40 -11.12
C LEU A 19 -15.73 6.58 -10.75
N ASN A 20 -15.15 7.76 -10.51
CA ASN A 20 -15.93 8.97 -10.22
C ASN A 20 -16.85 9.35 -11.39
N GLU A 21 -16.34 9.26 -12.62
CA GLU A 21 -17.13 9.46 -13.84
C GLU A 21 -18.28 8.43 -13.93
N ALA A 22 -18.01 7.15 -13.70
CA ALA A 22 -19.03 6.10 -13.71
C ALA A 22 -20.10 6.27 -12.61
N ILE A 23 -19.71 6.76 -11.43
CA ILE A 23 -20.64 7.09 -10.34
C ILE A 23 -21.53 8.27 -10.76
N ALA A 24 -20.97 9.30 -11.41
CA ALA A 24 -21.75 10.42 -11.92
C ALA A 24 -22.75 9.97 -13.00
N GLU A 25 -22.32 9.11 -13.94
CA GLU A 25 -23.21 8.49 -14.95
C GLU A 25 -24.34 7.70 -14.28
N TYR A 26 -24.03 6.85 -13.30
CA TYR A 26 -25.04 6.11 -12.54
C TYR A 26 -26.08 7.05 -11.88
N HIS A 27 -25.62 8.12 -11.25
CA HIS A 27 -26.52 9.11 -10.64
C HIS A 27 -27.37 9.85 -11.68
N ALA A 28 -26.82 10.14 -12.87
CA ALA A 28 -27.55 10.77 -13.96
C ALA A 28 -28.70 9.88 -14.45
N VAL A 29 -28.43 8.60 -14.74
CA VAL A 29 -29.47 7.66 -15.18
C VAL A 29 -30.52 7.42 -14.08
N ARG A 30 -30.09 7.34 -12.81
CA ARG A 30 -31.03 7.23 -11.68
C ARG A 30 -31.94 8.44 -11.56
N ARG A 31 -31.43 9.65 -11.85
CA ARG A 31 -32.23 10.87 -11.90
C ARG A 31 -33.24 10.82 -13.06
N ILE A 32 -32.81 10.43 -14.26
CA ILE A 32 -33.71 10.23 -15.41
C ILE A 32 -34.86 9.28 -15.04
N ARG A 33 -34.56 8.16 -14.36
CA ARG A 33 -35.58 7.21 -13.89
C ARG A 33 -36.56 7.81 -12.88
N SER A 34 -36.05 8.61 -11.94
CA SER A 34 -36.85 9.25 -10.90
C SER A 34 -37.77 10.35 -11.45
N ASP A 35 -37.30 11.07 -12.47
CA ASP A 35 -37.99 12.19 -13.09
C ASP A 35 -38.84 11.77 -14.30
N PHE A 36 -38.82 10.47 -14.63
CA PHE A 36 -39.51 9.94 -15.80
C PHE A 36 -41.03 10.08 -15.63
N GLN A 37 -41.63 10.80 -16.58
CA GLN A 37 -43.05 11.06 -16.65
C GLN A 37 -43.47 11.18 -18.12
N VAL A 38 -44.68 10.74 -18.40
CA VAL A 38 -45.34 10.98 -19.69
C VAL A 38 -46.34 12.10 -19.48
N LYS A 39 -46.27 13.14 -20.32
CA LYS A 39 -47.22 14.25 -20.33
C LYS A 39 -48.14 14.12 -21.53
N LEU A 40 -49.43 14.01 -21.28
CA LEU A 40 -50.49 14.11 -22.28
C LEU A 40 -51.18 15.47 -22.11
N ILE A 41 -51.36 16.18 -23.21
CA ILE A 41 -52.01 17.50 -23.20
C ILE A 41 -53.41 17.31 -23.78
N PHE A 42 -54.43 17.64 -22.99
CA PHE A 42 -55.80 17.62 -23.48
C PHE A 42 -56.00 18.68 -24.57
N PRO A 43 -56.66 18.35 -25.69
CA PRO A 43 -56.91 19.31 -26.75
C PRO A 43 -57.90 20.39 -26.27
N GLU A 44 -57.65 21.64 -26.64
CA GLU A 44 -58.58 22.75 -26.40
C GLU A 44 -59.82 22.65 -27.31
N ASP A 45 -59.62 22.18 -28.55
CA ASP A 45 -60.69 21.82 -29.46
C ASP A 45 -61.31 20.48 -29.06
N LYS A 46 -62.62 20.48 -28.80
CA LYS A 46 -63.41 19.29 -28.41
C LYS A 46 -64.05 18.59 -29.61
N SER A 47 -63.60 18.90 -30.82
CA SER A 47 -64.04 18.18 -32.01
C SER A 47 -63.76 16.68 -31.89
N ALA A 48 -64.62 15.86 -32.51
CA ALA A 48 -64.46 14.40 -32.49
C ALA A 48 -63.10 13.96 -33.07
N ALA A 49 -62.58 14.70 -34.05
CA ALA A 49 -61.26 14.46 -34.63
C ALA A 49 -60.14 14.71 -33.60
N ALA A 50 -60.16 15.85 -32.90
CA ALA A 50 -59.16 16.18 -31.88
C ALA A 50 -59.15 15.18 -30.72
N MET A 51 -60.33 14.72 -30.27
CA MET A 51 -60.43 13.69 -29.23
C MET A 51 -59.94 12.31 -29.70
N THR A 52 -60.17 11.95 -30.96
CA THR A 52 -59.69 10.68 -31.53
C THR A 52 -58.16 10.66 -31.58
N GLU A 53 -57.54 11.76 -32.01
CA GLU A 53 -56.09 11.92 -32.03
C GLU A 53 -55.50 11.88 -30.61
N PHE A 54 -56.13 12.55 -29.64
CA PHE A 54 -55.71 12.49 -28.23
C PHE A 54 -55.71 11.05 -27.69
N HIS A 55 -56.78 10.28 -27.90
CA HIS A 55 -56.84 8.89 -27.45
C HIS A 55 -55.82 7.99 -28.16
N HIS A 56 -55.52 8.27 -29.43
CA HIS A 56 -54.45 7.57 -30.13
C HIS A 56 -53.08 7.85 -29.49
N GLN A 57 -52.76 9.11 -29.20
CA GLN A 57 -51.54 9.50 -28.49
C GLN A 57 -51.46 8.91 -27.08
N GLU A 58 -52.57 8.87 -26.35
CA GLU A 58 -52.69 8.23 -25.04
C GLU A 58 -52.37 6.72 -25.15
N GLN A 59 -52.96 6.01 -26.11
CA GLN A 59 -52.71 4.58 -26.31
C GLN A 59 -51.25 4.29 -26.68
N GLN A 60 -50.65 5.12 -27.54
CA GLN A 60 -49.23 5.02 -27.89
C GLN A 60 -48.35 5.25 -26.66
N ALA A 61 -48.62 6.30 -25.89
CA ALA A 61 -47.87 6.60 -24.68
C ALA A 61 -47.96 5.48 -23.63
N ILE A 62 -49.14 4.86 -23.46
CA ILE A 62 -49.33 3.70 -22.58
C ILE A 62 -48.53 2.50 -23.08
N ALA A 63 -48.49 2.27 -24.39
CA ALA A 63 -47.74 1.17 -24.99
C ALA A 63 -46.21 1.35 -24.88
N ASP A 64 -45.72 2.58 -25.05
CA ASP A 64 -44.29 2.90 -25.01
C ASP A 64 -43.74 3.02 -23.58
N LEU A 65 -44.60 3.36 -22.61
CA LEU A 65 -44.23 3.51 -21.20
C LEU A 65 -43.42 2.32 -20.64
N PRO A 66 -43.89 1.06 -20.71
CA PRO A 66 -43.14 -0.08 -20.18
C PRO A 66 -41.81 -0.30 -20.90
N VAL A 67 -41.74 -0.04 -22.21
CA VAL A 67 -40.53 -0.20 -23.01
C VAL A 67 -39.47 0.82 -22.60
N ASN A 68 -39.86 2.10 -22.50
CA ASN A 68 -38.98 3.17 -22.07
C ASN A 68 -38.49 2.97 -20.63
N LEU A 69 -39.37 2.55 -19.73
CA LEU A 69 -38.99 2.22 -18.36
C LEU A 69 -38.00 1.06 -18.28
N GLN A 70 -38.23 0.00 -19.06
CA GLN A 70 -37.30 -1.13 -19.14
C GLN A 70 -35.93 -0.70 -19.67
N HIS A 71 -35.89 0.20 -20.66
CA HIS A 71 -34.63 0.70 -21.20
C HIS A 71 -33.83 1.48 -20.13
N ILE A 72 -34.49 2.38 -19.39
CA ILE A 72 -33.84 3.13 -18.30
C ILE A 72 -33.38 2.17 -17.18
N ASP A 73 -34.17 1.15 -16.85
CA ASP A 73 -33.79 0.13 -15.86
C ASP A 73 -32.58 -0.71 -16.33
N GLN A 74 -32.47 -0.98 -17.63
CA GLN A 74 -31.31 -1.64 -18.24
C GLN A 74 -30.07 -0.75 -18.15
N ASP A 75 -30.19 0.54 -18.44
CA ASP A 75 -29.09 1.50 -18.33
C ASP A 75 -28.60 1.63 -16.89
N ILE A 76 -29.51 1.65 -15.90
CA ILE A 76 -29.14 1.60 -14.48
C ILE A 76 -28.33 0.34 -14.18
N LYS A 77 -28.76 -0.83 -14.66
CA LYS A 77 -28.02 -2.08 -14.44
C LYS A 77 -26.61 -2.00 -15.04
N VAL A 78 -26.48 -1.50 -16.27
CA VAL A 78 -25.18 -1.35 -16.93
C VAL A 78 -24.28 -0.40 -16.14
N ALA A 79 -24.80 0.75 -15.70
CA ALA A 79 -24.04 1.71 -14.89
C ALA A 79 -23.59 1.11 -13.55
N VAL A 80 -24.47 0.38 -12.87
CA VAL A 80 -24.14 -0.33 -11.61
C VAL A 80 -23.03 -1.36 -11.83
N MET A 81 -23.09 -2.14 -12.92
CA MET A 81 -22.02 -3.09 -13.24
C MET A 81 -20.70 -2.39 -13.53
N LYS A 82 -20.71 -1.28 -14.28
CA LYS A 82 -19.50 -0.47 -14.56
C LYS A 82 -18.86 0.02 -13.26
N VAL A 83 -19.64 0.57 -12.34
CA VAL A 83 -19.16 1.01 -11.02
C VAL A 83 -18.56 -0.16 -10.23
N LYS A 84 -19.26 -1.29 -10.15
CA LYS A 84 -18.76 -2.48 -9.41
C LYS A 84 -17.44 -3.01 -9.98
N ASN A 85 -17.34 -3.10 -11.31
CA ASN A 85 -16.13 -3.57 -11.98
C ASN A 85 -14.93 -2.65 -11.74
N LEU A 86 -15.15 -1.33 -11.79
CA LEU A 86 -14.11 -0.35 -11.49
C LEU A 86 -13.68 -0.40 -10.02
N GLN A 87 -14.63 -0.54 -9.07
CA GLN A 87 -14.31 -0.73 -7.66
C GLN A 87 -13.47 -1.99 -7.41
N ALA A 88 -13.82 -3.10 -8.06
CA ALA A 88 -13.06 -4.35 -7.96
C ALA A 88 -11.62 -4.19 -8.51
N SER A 89 -11.49 -3.52 -9.65
CA SER A 89 -10.19 -3.22 -10.27
C SER A 89 -9.33 -2.32 -9.36
N LEU A 90 -9.95 -1.32 -8.73
CA LEU A 90 -9.27 -0.39 -7.83
C LEU A 90 -8.77 -1.08 -6.56
N ARG A 91 -9.56 -1.99 -5.97
CA ARG A 91 -9.12 -2.83 -4.83
C ARG A 91 -7.95 -3.74 -5.21
N ALA A 92 -8.00 -4.38 -6.37
CA ALA A 92 -6.89 -5.21 -6.86
C ALA A 92 -5.61 -4.39 -7.03
N LYS A 93 -5.71 -3.18 -7.58
CA LYS A 93 -4.57 -2.27 -7.73
C LYS A 93 -4.01 -1.80 -6.40
N GLN A 94 -4.87 -1.50 -5.44
CA GLN A 94 -4.46 -1.13 -4.09
C GLN A 94 -3.68 -2.26 -3.41
N SER A 95 -4.11 -3.53 -3.56
CA SER A 95 -3.35 -4.69 -3.06
C SER A 95 -1.96 -4.78 -3.68
N GLN A 96 -1.87 -4.65 -5.02
CA GLN A 96 -0.59 -4.68 -5.75
C GLN A 96 0.36 -3.57 -5.27
N MET A 97 -0.17 -2.38 -4.98
CA MET A 97 0.62 -1.29 -4.42
C MET A 97 1.16 -1.62 -3.03
N TYR A 98 0.33 -2.18 -2.14
CA TYR A 98 0.78 -2.58 -0.80
C TYR A 98 1.82 -3.69 -0.84
N GLU A 99 1.63 -4.70 -1.68
CA GLU A 99 2.61 -5.78 -1.89
C GLU A 99 3.95 -5.21 -2.39
N THR A 100 3.91 -4.35 -3.40
CA THR A 100 5.11 -3.71 -3.95
C THR A 100 5.80 -2.83 -2.91
N GLN A 101 5.03 -2.06 -2.13
CA GLN A 101 5.57 -1.21 -1.07
C GLN A 101 6.21 -2.02 0.04
N ALA A 102 5.57 -3.13 0.46
CA ALA A 102 6.12 -4.04 1.45
C ALA A 102 7.45 -4.64 0.98
N GLN A 103 7.55 -5.07 -0.28
CA GLN A 103 8.80 -5.59 -0.86
C GLN A 103 9.93 -4.53 -0.81
N ILE A 104 9.64 -3.29 -1.24
CA ILE A 104 10.62 -2.19 -1.23
C ILE A 104 11.11 -1.90 0.20
N ILE A 105 10.20 -1.86 1.16
CA ILE A 105 10.54 -1.60 2.57
C ILE A 105 11.36 -2.76 3.13
N TRP A 106 10.95 -4.00 2.86
CA TRP A 106 11.65 -5.20 3.31
C TRP A 106 13.09 -5.24 2.80
N GLU A 107 13.32 -4.97 1.52
CA GLU A 107 14.67 -4.91 0.97
C GLU A 107 15.54 -3.84 1.65
N LYS A 108 14.97 -2.67 1.96
CA LYS A 108 15.68 -1.61 2.68
C LYS A 108 16.04 -2.06 4.10
N LEU A 109 15.12 -2.72 4.79
CA LEU A 109 15.36 -3.27 6.13
C LEU A 109 16.47 -4.31 6.12
N ILE A 110 16.45 -5.24 5.16
CA ILE A 110 17.51 -6.27 5.02
C ILE A 110 18.88 -5.62 4.73
N LYS A 111 18.93 -4.65 3.81
CA LYS A 111 20.17 -3.91 3.50
C LYS A 111 20.73 -3.17 4.72
N GLN A 112 19.86 -2.49 5.46
CA GLN A 112 20.26 -1.78 6.67
C GLN A 112 20.70 -2.75 7.77
N SER A 113 20.03 -3.90 7.89
CA SER A 113 20.36 -4.94 8.86
C SER A 113 21.75 -5.53 8.59
N ALA A 114 22.04 -5.85 7.34
CA ALA A 114 23.36 -6.33 6.92
C ALA A 114 24.47 -5.29 7.21
N LYS A 115 24.17 -4.00 7.03
CA LYS A 115 25.12 -2.92 7.36
C LYS A 115 25.44 -2.88 8.86
N ILE A 116 24.42 -3.01 9.71
CA ILE A 116 24.61 -3.04 11.17
C ILE A 116 25.45 -4.25 11.57
N ASN A 117 25.17 -5.43 11.02
CA ASN A 117 25.96 -6.63 11.32
C ASN A 117 27.42 -6.47 10.90
N LYS A 118 27.69 -5.90 9.72
CA LYS A 118 29.06 -5.61 9.28
C LYS A 118 29.81 -4.68 10.24
N LEU A 119 29.15 -3.62 10.71
CA LEU A 119 29.74 -2.71 11.71
C LEU A 119 30.01 -3.41 13.04
N SER A 120 29.11 -4.31 13.43
CA SER A 120 29.22 -5.09 14.66
C SER A 120 30.39 -6.08 14.59
N ASP A 121 30.58 -6.74 13.44
CA ASP A 121 31.72 -7.63 13.20
C ASP A 121 33.05 -6.85 13.17
N THR A 122 33.06 -5.64 12.61
CA THR A 122 34.23 -4.74 12.69
C THR A 122 34.53 -4.36 14.13
N LEU A 123 33.52 -3.97 14.91
CA LEU A 123 33.69 -3.64 16.33
C LEU A 123 34.25 -4.83 17.12
N GLU A 124 33.73 -6.04 16.91
CA GLU A 124 34.26 -7.26 17.54
C GLU A 124 35.75 -7.45 17.23
N THR A 125 36.15 -7.23 15.98
CA THR A 125 37.55 -7.36 15.55
C THR A 125 38.45 -6.34 16.25
N GLU A 126 38.06 -5.06 16.28
CA GLU A 126 38.82 -4.00 16.95
C GLU A 126 38.93 -4.22 18.47
N ILE A 127 37.89 -4.76 19.11
CA ILE A 127 37.95 -5.10 20.54
C ILE A 127 38.95 -6.23 20.80
N LYS A 128 39.02 -7.24 19.92
CA LYS A 128 40.02 -8.33 20.02
C LYS A 128 41.44 -7.79 19.86
N VAL A 129 41.68 -6.97 18.85
CA VAL A 129 42.99 -6.32 18.63
C VAL A 129 43.39 -5.48 19.83
N LEU A 130 42.47 -4.67 20.39
CA LEU A 130 42.76 -3.87 21.58
C LEU A 130 43.13 -4.75 22.78
N ARG A 131 42.49 -5.91 22.93
CA ARG A 131 42.82 -6.88 23.98
C ARG A 131 44.21 -7.49 23.78
N GLU A 132 44.54 -7.90 22.56
CA GLU A 132 45.86 -8.46 22.22
C GLU A 132 46.97 -7.45 22.55
N ILE A 133 46.82 -6.19 22.11
CA ILE A 133 47.77 -5.11 22.42
C ILE A 133 47.90 -4.91 23.94
N ASN A 134 46.79 -4.94 24.68
CA ASN A 134 46.81 -4.79 26.13
C ASN A 134 47.51 -5.98 26.83
N ASN A 135 47.37 -7.20 26.29
CA ASN A 135 48.02 -8.40 26.82
C ASN A 135 49.53 -8.46 26.50
N GLU A 136 49.97 -7.85 25.40
CA GLU A 136 51.40 -7.73 25.06
C GLU A 136 52.17 -6.78 25.99
N PHE A 137 51.48 -5.90 26.71
CA PHE A 137 52.14 -4.94 27.59
C PHE A 137 52.58 -5.59 28.91
N ASP A 138 53.89 -5.78 29.06
CA ASP A 138 54.48 -6.17 30.34
C ASP A 138 54.43 -5.00 31.34
N ALA A 139 53.61 -5.16 32.39
CA ALA A 139 53.45 -4.18 33.45
C ALA A 139 54.78 -3.79 34.14
N SER A 140 55.79 -4.67 34.11
CA SER A 140 57.13 -4.39 34.65
C SER A 140 57.85 -3.26 33.89
N LEU A 141 57.49 -3.03 32.62
CA LEU A 141 58.06 -1.99 31.76
C LEU A 141 57.42 -0.61 31.97
N SER A 142 56.40 -0.50 32.83
CA SER A 142 55.66 0.75 33.08
C SER A 142 56.54 1.93 33.51
N HIS A 143 57.67 1.68 34.18
CA HIS A 143 58.64 2.69 34.59
C HIS A 143 59.42 3.34 33.43
N LEU A 144 59.41 2.72 32.25
CA LEU A 144 60.07 3.22 31.04
C LEU A 144 59.19 4.21 30.25
N LEU A 145 57.91 4.34 30.62
CA LEU A 145 56.98 5.21 29.92
C LEU A 145 57.07 6.66 30.41
N PRO A 146 56.92 7.66 29.51
CA PRO A 146 56.94 9.07 29.88
C PRO A 146 55.76 9.49 30.76
N ALA A 147 54.72 8.66 30.84
CA ALA A 147 53.57 8.81 31.74
C ALA A 147 53.07 7.43 32.19
N PRO A 148 52.38 7.33 33.34
CA PRO A 148 51.78 6.06 33.78
C PRO A 148 50.84 5.47 32.71
N PRO A 149 50.92 4.16 32.43
CA PRO A 149 50.07 3.52 31.44
C PRO A 149 48.61 3.49 31.89
N VAL A 150 47.69 3.61 30.94
CA VAL A 150 46.25 3.38 31.16
C VAL A 150 45.95 1.96 30.69
N PHE A 151 45.66 1.06 31.63
CA PHE A 151 45.26 -0.30 31.30
C PHE A 151 43.82 -0.34 30.81
N VAL A 152 43.58 -1.10 29.74
CA VAL A 152 42.25 -1.24 29.16
C VAL A 152 41.50 -2.34 29.91
N LYS A 153 40.34 -1.99 30.48
CA LYS A 153 39.39 -2.96 31.04
C LYS A 153 38.19 -3.11 30.11
N ILE A 154 38.11 -4.24 29.41
CA ILE A 154 36.97 -4.57 28.56
C ILE A 154 35.90 -5.23 29.44
N ALA A 155 34.85 -4.47 29.79
CA ALA A 155 33.74 -4.96 30.62
C ALA A 155 32.59 -5.56 29.79
N ALA A 156 32.47 -5.17 28.52
CA ALA A 156 31.43 -5.65 27.63
C ALA A 156 31.65 -7.13 27.28
N ARG A 157 30.59 -7.93 27.41
CA ARG A 157 30.58 -9.35 27.02
C ARG A 157 29.73 -9.62 25.78
N THR A 158 28.88 -8.66 25.42
CA THR A 158 27.99 -8.74 24.28
C THR A 158 27.99 -7.42 23.53
N PHE A 159 27.51 -7.46 22.28
CA PHE A 159 27.27 -6.28 21.48
C PHE A 159 26.01 -6.46 20.61
N PRO A 160 25.33 -5.36 20.21
CA PRO A 160 24.14 -5.45 19.39
C PRO A 160 24.40 -6.15 18.06
N TYR A 161 23.50 -7.05 17.65
CA TYR A 161 23.57 -7.76 16.40
C TYR A 161 22.16 -8.09 15.89
N ILE A 162 21.96 -8.10 14.58
CA ILE A 162 20.65 -8.39 13.99
C ILE A 162 20.56 -9.85 13.59
N TYR A 163 19.56 -10.53 14.14
CA TYR A 163 19.18 -11.90 13.83
C TYR A 163 18.01 -11.90 12.83
N GLY A 164 18.20 -12.60 11.71
CA GLY A 164 17.15 -12.82 10.74
C GLY A 164 16.36 -14.09 11.06
N HIS A 165 15.05 -13.96 11.22
CA HIS A 165 14.12 -15.08 11.36
C HIS A 165 13.25 -15.21 10.10
N HIS A 166 12.44 -16.27 10.02
CA HIS A 166 11.61 -16.52 8.84
C HIS A 166 10.63 -15.36 8.54
N ASN A 167 10.09 -14.71 9.57
CA ASN A 167 9.03 -13.71 9.44
C ASN A 167 9.35 -12.34 10.06
N TYR A 168 10.51 -12.18 10.70
CA TYR A 168 10.89 -10.93 11.35
C TYR A 168 12.41 -10.82 11.49
N ILE A 169 12.88 -9.62 11.81
CA ILE A 169 14.25 -9.35 12.22
C ILE A 169 14.25 -8.91 13.68
N GLU A 170 15.27 -9.31 14.42
CA GLU A 170 15.42 -9.01 15.83
C GLU A 170 16.78 -8.37 16.08
N ILE A 171 16.80 -7.30 16.86
CA ILE A 171 18.05 -6.75 17.39
C ILE A 171 18.28 -7.45 18.72
N GLY A 172 19.28 -8.33 18.74
CA GLY A 172 19.69 -9.06 19.93
C GLY A 172 21.13 -8.75 20.31
N GLU A 173 21.67 -9.58 21.20
CA GLU A 173 23.03 -9.47 21.70
C GLU A 173 23.88 -10.66 21.21
N LYS A 174 24.93 -10.37 20.44
CA LYS A 174 25.95 -11.35 20.07
C LYS A 174 27.01 -11.39 21.16
N GLN A 175 27.35 -12.60 21.61
CA GLN A 175 28.45 -12.79 22.55
C GLN A 175 29.76 -12.39 21.88
N LEU A 176 30.56 -11.61 22.60
CA LEU A 176 31.92 -11.31 22.22
C LEU A 176 32.72 -12.58 22.41
N ASN A 177 33.15 -13.21 21.31
CA ASN A 177 33.88 -14.47 21.39
C ASN A 177 35.30 -14.20 21.88
N ILE A 178 35.42 -14.16 23.19
CA ILE A 178 36.64 -13.99 23.96
C ILE A 178 36.76 -15.25 24.79
N ASP A 179 37.76 -16.08 24.51
CA ASP A 179 38.02 -17.26 25.34
C ASP A 179 38.14 -16.83 26.81
N ALA A 180 37.34 -17.48 27.66
CA ALA A 180 37.15 -17.13 29.06
C ALA A 180 38.35 -17.52 29.96
N ASP A 181 39.36 -18.16 29.39
CA ASP A 181 40.50 -18.69 30.13
C ASP A 181 41.71 -17.78 29.94
N GLU A 182 41.74 -16.67 30.67
CA GLU A 182 42.96 -15.95 31.08
C GLU A 182 42.59 -14.81 32.06
N ILE A 183 41.78 -15.13 33.07
CA ILE A 183 41.74 -14.34 34.30
C ILE A 183 42.70 -15.04 35.27
N GLY A 184 43.99 -14.74 35.10
CA GLY A 184 45.06 -15.03 36.05
C GLY A 184 45.63 -13.72 36.56
#